data_AF-A0A3Q7N239-F1
#
_entry.id   AF-A0A3Q7N239-F1
#
_cell.length_a   1.000
_cell.length_b   1.000
_cell.length_c   1.000
_cell.angle_alpha   90.00
_cell.angle_beta   90.00
_cell.angle_gamma   90.00
#
_symmetry.space_group_name_H-M   'P 1'
#
loop_
_entity.id
_entity.type
_entity.pdbx_description
1 polymer ?
#
loop_
_entity_poly.entity_id
_entity_poly.type
_entity_poly.pdbx_seq_one_letter_code
_entity_poly.pdbx_strand_id
1 'polypeptide(L)'
;MAPVPLLPPKFYANFSRGHSSSGIIQGKEFLEMWVQLSHVEYKATPVPFRAIYKNSHGCGTPGWLNRSEFLRLLMISVFLLGLGTVVFMFRSAEFSSPMPERPHSALADQMLKLLPEERLKNLFTYDGIRLFPKNQCKCEATTWQESYNFQDAYDLSELPAVKARRQAEFEHFQRREGLPRPPPLLAQPNLPFGYPVHGVEVMPLHTVPIPGLQFEGPEAPIYEVTLTASLGTLNTLADIPDSVVQGRGQKQLTISTSDRKLLNFILQHLTYTSTVYLHHKVDFVSLESKSSVVKFPVTICYPVIPKLYDPGPERKLRDLVTIATKTFLRPHKFMTMLRSIREYYPDLIVIVADDSKEPLKINDKHVEYYTMPFGKGWFAGRNLAISQVTTKYVLWVDDDFLFNNNTKIEVLVDVLEKTELDVVGGSVLGNVFQFKLLLQKSQNGDCLHRRPGSFRPLDGFPRCVVTSGVVNFFLAHTERLQRVGFDPRLQRVAHSEFFIDGLGSLLVGSCPEVIIGHQARSPAADPELATLEKTYSAFRTNTRNQVRFKLALHYFKNHLQCST
;
A
#
# COMPACT_ATOMS: atom_id res chain seq x y z
N MET A 1 -21.97 -45.77 1.04
CA MET A 1 -23.27 -46.42 0.73
C MET A 1 -24.29 -45.89 1.72
N ALA A 2 -25.34 -45.25 1.20
CA ALA A 2 -26.52 -44.77 1.93
C ALA A 2 -27.47 -45.96 2.22
N PRO A 3 -28.62 -45.82 2.93
CA PRO A 3 -29.69 -44.88 2.57
C PRO A 3 -30.44 -44.17 3.71
N VAL A 4 -31.01 -43.04 3.30
CA VAL A 4 -32.06 -42.21 3.90
C VAL A 4 -33.44 -42.88 3.71
N PRO A 5 -34.47 -42.51 4.51
CA PRO A 5 -35.74 -42.17 3.88
C PRO A 5 -36.39 -40.86 4.37
N LEU A 6 -37.16 -40.29 3.44
CA LEU A 6 -37.84 -38.99 3.41
C LEU A 6 -39.25 -39.02 4.06
N LEU A 7 -39.59 -37.92 4.77
CA LEU A 7 -40.81 -37.09 4.85
C LEU A 7 -42.22 -37.66 4.50
N PRO A 8 -43.32 -37.16 5.13
CA PRO A 8 -44.05 -35.99 4.60
C PRO A 8 -44.65 -34.99 5.63
N PRO A 9 -45.21 -33.84 5.18
CA PRO A 9 -45.40 -32.61 5.97
C PRO A 9 -46.85 -32.34 6.38
N LYS A 10 -47.08 -31.50 7.41
CA LYS A 10 -48.33 -30.74 7.59
C LYS A 10 -48.08 -29.33 8.14
N PHE A 11 -48.51 -28.35 7.35
CA PHE A 11 -48.87 -26.99 7.75
C PHE A 11 -50.04 -27.03 8.74
N TYR A 12 -50.05 -26.14 9.75
CA TYR A 12 -51.17 -25.24 10.06
C TYR A 12 -50.72 -24.19 11.08
N ALA A 13 -50.89 -22.92 10.72
CA ALA A 13 -50.82 -21.79 11.62
C ALA A 13 -52.12 -21.69 12.42
N ASN A 14 -52.06 -21.34 13.72
CA ASN A 14 -52.83 -20.23 14.27
C ASN A 14 -52.51 -19.93 15.74
N PHE A 15 -52.14 -18.66 15.93
CA PHE A 15 -52.34 -17.77 17.07
C PHE A 15 -53.16 -18.27 18.26
N SER A 16 -52.56 -18.12 19.46
CA SER A 16 -53.28 -17.65 20.65
C SER A 16 -52.38 -16.72 21.47
N ARG A 17 -52.95 -15.54 21.77
CA ARG A 17 -52.37 -14.41 22.48
C ARG A 17 -52.06 -14.75 23.95
N GLY A 18 -50.94 -14.25 24.44
CA GLY A 18 -50.65 -14.09 25.86
C GLY A 18 -49.67 -12.93 26.05
N HIS A 19 -50.20 -11.75 26.39
CA HIS A 19 -49.43 -10.59 26.81
C HIS A 19 -48.81 -10.83 28.18
N SER A 20 -47.50 -10.60 28.31
CA SER A 20 -46.95 -9.95 29.51
C SER A 20 -45.72 -9.13 29.12
N SER A 21 -45.90 -7.84 29.26
CA SER A 21 -44.98 -6.72 29.12
C SER A 21 -43.78 -6.77 30.07
N SER A 22 -42.57 -6.57 29.54
CA SER A 22 -41.51 -5.72 30.13
C SER A 22 -40.24 -5.80 29.29
N GLY A 23 -39.69 -4.65 28.86
CA GLY A 23 -38.31 -4.58 28.39
C GLY A 23 -38.03 -3.81 27.09
N ILE A 24 -38.98 -3.01 26.56
CA ILE A 24 -38.65 -2.01 25.51
C ILE A 24 -38.12 -0.75 26.20
N ILE A 25 -36.90 -0.82 26.75
CA ILE A 25 -36.10 0.35 27.13
C ILE A 25 -34.63 -0.01 26.90
N GLN A 26 -34.19 -0.05 25.63
CA GLN A 26 -32.75 -0.04 25.30
C GLN A 26 -32.44 0.41 23.85
N GLY A 27 -33.41 1.05 23.19
CA GLY A 27 -33.25 1.59 21.82
C GLY A 27 -32.96 3.10 21.76
N LYS A 28 -33.04 3.82 22.88
CA LYS A 28 -32.79 5.28 22.93
C LYS A 28 -31.34 5.65 23.29
N GLU A 29 -30.57 4.73 23.87
CA GLU A 29 -29.24 5.03 24.43
C GLU A 29 -28.08 4.82 23.45
N PHE A 30 -28.33 4.17 22.30
CA PHE A 30 -27.40 4.13 21.17
C PHE A 30 -27.64 5.27 20.18
N LEU A 31 -28.80 5.93 20.26
CA LEU A 31 -29.11 7.10 19.45
C LEU A 31 -28.15 8.24 19.78
N GLU A 32 -27.70 8.44 21.02
CA GLU A 32 -26.75 9.54 21.35
C GLU A 32 -25.33 9.34 20.82
N MET A 33 -24.91 8.10 20.56
CA MET A 33 -23.64 7.83 19.86
C MET A 33 -23.78 7.95 18.33
N TRP A 34 -25.01 7.93 17.81
CA TRP A 34 -25.37 8.13 16.41
C TRP A 34 -25.83 9.57 16.08
N VAL A 35 -26.41 10.30 17.04
CA VAL A 35 -27.10 11.60 16.85
C VAL A 35 -26.12 12.77 16.69
N GLN A 36 -24.82 12.56 16.92
CA GLN A 36 -23.82 13.61 16.68
C GLN A 36 -23.36 13.74 15.22
N LEU A 37 -23.97 13.03 14.24
CA LEU A 37 -23.60 13.12 12.83
C LEU A 37 -24.75 13.27 11.82
N SER A 38 -25.99 13.56 12.23
CA SER A 38 -27.08 13.75 11.28
C SER A 38 -28.07 14.83 11.70
N HIS A 39 -27.75 16.09 11.40
CA HIS A 39 -28.72 17.19 11.33
C HIS A 39 -28.45 18.07 10.11
N VAL A 40 -29.11 17.74 9.01
CA VAL A 40 -29.59 18.69 7.99
C VAL A 40 -31.01 18.24 7.64
N GLU A 41 -32.00 18.90 8.24
CA GLU A 41 -33.40 18.79 7.79
C GLU A 41 -33.57 19.63 6.52
N TYR A 42 -34.04 19.02 5.44
CA TYR A 42 -34.80 19.73 4.41
C TYR A 42 -36.13 19.00 4.20
N LYS A 43 -37.23 19.70 4.47
CA LYS A 43 -38.58 19.30 4.09
C LYS A 43 -38.70 19.35 2.56
N ALA A 44 -39.06 18.24 1.93
CA ALA A 44 -39.54 18.23 0.55
C ALA A 44 -40.92 17.55 0.52
N THR A 45 -41.93 18.31 0.13
CA THR A 45 -43.28 17.86 -0.22
C THR A 45 -43.27 17.11 -1.56
N PRO A 46 -44.11 16.09 -1.77
CA PRO A 46 -44.14 15.34 -3.02
C PRO A 46 -45.09 16.00 -4.03
N VAL A 47 -44.65 16.14 -5.27
CA VAL A 47 -45.51 16.41 -6.44
C VAL A 47 -45.31 15.27 -7.44
N PRO A 48 -46.38 14.64 -7.95
CA PRO A 48 -46.26 13.49 -8.84
C PRO A 48 -46.16 13.96 -10.30
N PHE A 49 -45.37 13.27 -11.12
CA PHE A 49 -45.47 13.39 -12.57
C PHE A 49 -45.87 12.06 -13.21
N ARG A 50 -47.05 12.11 -13.85
CA ARG A 50 -47.61 11.11 -14.75
C ARG A 50 -47.36 11.60 -16.17
N ALA A 51 -46.96 10.67 -17.05
CA ALA A 51 -46.71 10.88 -18.47
C ALA A 51 -47.98 11.22 -19.27
N ILE A 52 -47.88 12.07 -20.32
CA ILE A 52 -48.61 11.99 -21.61
C ILE A 52 -47.84 12.71 -22.75
N TYR A 53 -47.55 11.95 -23.81
CA TYR A 53 -47.43 12.23 -25.27
C TYR A 53 -47.77 13.62 -25.87
N LYS A 54 -46.96 14.12 -26.84
CA LYS A 54 -47.17 14.03 -28.32
C LYS A 54 -46.18 14.90 -29.14
N ASN A 55 -45.61 14.27 -30.20
CA ASN A 55 -45.27 14.71 -31.58
C ASN A 55 -44.72 16.14 -31.84
N SER A 56 -43.72 16.37 -32.70
CA SER A 56 -43.60 15.90 -34.10
C SER A 56 -42.29 16.36 -34.82
N HIS A 57 -41.88 15.59 -35.84
CA HIS A 57 -41.02 15.92 -37.03
C HIS A 57 -39.53 16.21 -36.79
N GLY A 58 -38.54 15.69 -37.55
CA GLY A 58 -38.51 14.84 -38.75
C GLY A 58 -37.05 14.68 -39.24
N CYS A 59 -36.83 13.70 -40.15
CA CYS A 59 -35.59 13.36 -40.90
C CYS A 59 -34.43 12.74 -40.08
N GLY A 60 -33.87 11.57 -40.41
CA GLY A 60 -34.05 10.61 -41.48
C GLY A 60 -32.91 9.60 -41.42
N THR A 61 -33.23 8.31 -41.34
CA THR A 61 -32.31 7.18 -41.57
C THR A 61 -32.93 6.32 -42.68
N PRO A 62 -32.12 5.51 -43.38
CA PRO A 62 -32.23 4.06 -43.16
C PRO A 62 -30.83 3.42 -43.14
N GLY A 63 -30.55 2.29 -42.49
CA GLY A 63 -31.40 1.16 -42.12
C GLY A 63 -30.61 -0.10 -42.48
N TRP A 64 -30.45 -1.00 -41.51
CA TRP A 64 -29.56 -2.16 -41.53
C TRP A 64 -30.06 -3.38 -42.36
N LEU A 65 -29.09 -4.23 -42.71
CA LEU A 65 -29.12 -5.70 -42.94
C LEU A 65 -29.83 -6.27 -44.19
N ASN A 66 -29.06 -6.98 -45.02
CA ASN A 66 -29.23 -8.44 -45.09
C ASN A 66 -27.97 -9.21 -45.53
N ARG A 67 -27.76 -10.36 -44.89
CA ARG A 67 -26.71 -11.35 -45.13
C ARG A 67 -27.04 -12.18 -46.38
N SER A 68 -26.19 -12.12 -47.39
CA SER A 68 -25.95 -13.15 -48.40
C SER A 68 -25.25 -12.42 -49.53
N GLU A 69 -23.92 -12.51 -49.60
CA GLU A 69 -23.03 -12.10 -50.73
C GLU A 69 -21.54 -12.08 -50.30
N PHE A 70 -21.17 -12.61 -49.13
CA PHE A 70 -19.76 -12.69 -48.68
C PHE A 70 -19.12 -14.08 -48.87
N LEU A 71 -19.87 -15.03 -49.44
CA LEU A 71 -19.44 -16.43 -49.64
C LEU A 71 -19.21 -16.81 -51.10
N ARG A 72 -19.25 -15.84 -52.03
CA ARG A 72 -19.05 -16.08 -53.48
C ARG A 72 -17.73 -15.56 -54.06
N LEU A 73 -16.89 -14.88 -53.28
CA LEU A 73 -15.63 -14.29 -53.77
C LEU A 73 -14.35 -14.91 -53.19
N LEU A 74 -14.45 -16.00 -52.42
CA LEU A 74 -13.30 -16.66 -51.79
C LEU A 74 -12.94 -18.03 -52.39
N MET A 75 -13.52 -18.40 -53.55
CA MET A 75 -13.33 -19.71 -54.18
C MET A 75 -12.92 -19.62 -55.66
N ILE A 76 -12.17 -18.60 -56.09
CA ILE A 76 -11.55 -18.56 -57.43
C ILE A 76 -10.21 -17.79 -57.38
N SER A 77 -9.18 -18.33 -56.73
CA SER A 77 -7.79 -17.92 -57.05
C SER A 77 -6.69 -18.94 -56.72
N VAL A 78 -7.05 -20.18 -56.33
CA VAL A 78 -6.05 -21.22 -55.95
C VAL A 78 -5.83 -22.29 -57.03
N PHE A 79 -6.45 -22.19 -58.20
CA PHE A 79 -6.11 -23.06 -59.33
C PHE A 79 -5.71 -22.18 -60.51
N LEU A 80 -4.40 -22.02 -60.71
CA LEU A 80 -3.72 -21.91 -62.02
C LEU A 80 -2.21 -21.68 -61.77
N LEU A 81 -1.57 -22.70 -61.18
CA LEU A 81 -0.15 -22.96 -61.39
C LEU A 81 -0.08 -23.92 -62.59
N GLY A 82 0.55 -23.50 -63.69
CA GLY A 82 1.06 -24.47 -64.67
C GLY A 82 1.07 -24.05 -66.14
N LEU A 83 2.28 -24.11 -66.70
CA LEU A 83 2.68 -24.31 -68.10
C LEU A 83 2.75 -23.10 -69.05
N GLY A 84 3.98 -22.87 -69.53
CA GLY A 84 4.28 -22.03 -70.69
C GLY A 84 5.79 -21.92 -70.99
N THR A 85 6.50 -23.04 -71.12
CA THR A 85 7.86 -23.08 -71.69
C THR A 85 7.80 -23.07 -73.22
N VAL A 86 8.67 -22.30 -73.90
CA VAL A 86 9.52 -22.71 -75.06
C VAL A 86 10.28 -21.49 -75.66
N VAL A 87 11.62 -21.57 -75.56
CA VAL A 87 12.69 -21.28 -76.55
C VAL A 87 12.79 -19.92 -77.26
N PHE A 88 13.90 -19.20 -77.04
CA PHE A 88 14.77 -18.71 -78.13
C PHE A 88 16.22 -18.50 -77.65
N MET A 89 17.17 -19.09 -78.36
CA MET A 89 18.62 -19.03 -78.18
C MET A 89 19.22 -17.82 -78.91
N PHE A 90 20.17 -17.10 -78.30
CA PHE A 90 21.31 -16.50 -78.99
C PHE A 90 22.51 -16.34 -78.03
N ARG A 91 23.69 -16.77 -78.51
CA ARG A 91 25.02 -16.73 -77.87
C ARG A 91 25.74 -15.41 -78.14
N SER A 92 26.44 -14.86 -77.14
CA SER A 92 27.78 -14.22 -77.16
C SER A 92 27.97 -13.40 -75.87
N ALA A 93 29.13 -13.15 -75.27
CA ALA A 93 30.48 -13.70 -75.26
C ALA A 93 31.07 -13.31 -73.89
N GLU A 94 32.12 -14.02 -73.45
CA GLU A 94 32.79 -13.86 -72.16
C GLU A 94 33.35 -12.45 -71.89
N PHE A 95 33.33 -12.03 -70.63
CA PHE A 95 34.44 -11.28 -70.03
C PHE A 95 34.50 -11.54 -68.52
N SER A 96 35.49 -12.33 -68.11
CA SER A 96 35.88 -12.52 -66.72
C SER A 96 36.84 -11.40 -66.31
N SER A 97 36.63 -10.78 -65.16
CA SER A 97 37.70 -10.18 -64.37
C SER A 97 37.34 -10.25 -62.88
N PRO A 98 38.27 -10.69 -62.01
CA PRO A 98 38.00 -10.92 -60.60
C PRO A 98 38.18 -9.63 -59.79
N MET A 99 37.30 -9.38 -58.83
CA MET A 99 37.55 -8.41 -57.75
C MET A 99 37.35 -9.05 -56.38
N PRO A 100 38.11 -8.59 -55.39
CA PRO A 100 38.71 -9.45 -54.37
C PRO A 100 37.77 -9.81 -53.23
N GLU A 101 37.93 -11.02 -52.71
CA GLU A 101 37.42 -11.42 -51.40
C GLU A 101 37.87 -10.40 -50.35
N ARG A 102 36.91 -9.68 -49.76
CA ARG A 102 37.12 -8.95 -48.52
C ARG A 102 37.17 -9.96 -47.36
N PRO A 103 38.10 -9.83 -46.41
CA PRO A 103 38.14 -10.66 -45.22
C PRO A 103 37.06 -10.23 -44.22
N HIS A 104 35.79 -10.45 -44.54
CA HIS A 104 34.67 -10.29 -43.60
C HIS A 104 34.32 -11.64 -42.99
N SER A 105 35.11 -12.08 -42.01
CA SER A 105 34.68 -13.16 -41.12
C SER A 105 35.44 -13.23 -39.79
N ALA A 106 36.62 -12.60 -39.66
CA ALA A 106 37.46 -12.76 -38.46
C ALA A 106 37.21 -11.70 -37.36
N LEU A 107 36.59 -10.55 -37.68
CA LEU A 107 36.37 -9.44 -36.72
C LEU A 107 35.06 -9.56 -35.93
N ALA A 108 34.07 -10.33 -36.41
CA ALA A 108 32.76 -10.43 -35.77
C ALA A 108 32.78 -11.23 -34.45
N ASP A 109 33.64 -12.25 -34.34
CA ASP A 109 33.75 -13.08 -33.13
C ASP A 109 34.54 -12.41 -31.99
N GLN A 110 35.25 -11.31 -32.24
CA GLN A 110 36.05 -10.61 -31.24
C GLN A 110 35.32 -9.47 -30.50
N MET A 111 34.10 -9.10 -30.91
CA MET A 111 33.47 -7.82 -30.55
C MET A 111 32.35 -7.87 -29.48
N LEU A 112 31.85 -9.04 -29.08
CA LEU A 112 30.80 -9.14 -28.05
C LEU A 112 31.40 -9.32 -26.66
N LYS A 113 32.04 -8.27 -26.14
CA LYS A 113 32.66 -8.27 -24.80
C LYS A 113 32.04 -7.19 -23.92
N LEU A 114 31.95 -7.50 -22.63
CA LEU A 114 31.60 -6.51 -21.62
C LEU A 114 32.84 -5.74 -21.17
N LEU A 115 32.63 -4.51 -20.71
CA LEU A 115 33.67 -3.68 -20.13
C LEU A 115 34.36 -4.41 -18.97
N PRO A 116 35.70 -4.32 -18.87
CA PRO A 116 36.44 -4.87 -17.75
C PRO A 116 36.03 -4.19 -16.44
N GLU A 117 36.15 -4.93 -15.32
CA GLU A 117 35.64 -4.47 -14.02
C GLU A 117 36.26 -3.14 -13.55
N GLU A 118 37.52 -2.89 -13.89
CA GLU A 118 38.21 -1.62 -13.58
C GLU A 118 37.52 -0.42 -14.23
N ARG A 119 37.08 -0.56 -15.49
CA ARG A 119 36.33 0.51 -16.18
C ARG A 119 34.92 0.67 -15.59
N LEU A 120 34.27 -0.43 -15.23
CA LEU A 120 32.94 -0.39 -14.61
C LEU A 120 32.95 0.36 -13.26
N LYS A 121 34.04 0.28 -12.49
CA LYS A 121 34.18 1.00 -11.23
C LYS A 121 34.07 2.52 -11.44
N ASN A 122 34.79 3.07 -12.42
CA ASN A 122 34.83 4.52 -12.63
C ASN A 122 33.53 5.09 -13.22
N LEU A 123 32.72 4.28 -13.90
CA LEU A 123 31.50 4.74 -14.58
C LEU A 123 30.30 4.95 -13.64
N PHE A 124 30.27 4.24 -12.52
CA PHE A 124 29.09 4.16 -11.65
C PHE A 124 29.41 4.49 -10.19
N THR A 125 30.41 5.34 -10.00
CA THR A 125 30.79 5.90 -8.71
C THR A 125 30.19 7.27 -8.51
N TYR A 126 29.65 7.50 -7.32
CA TYR A 126 29.23 8.79 -6.82
C TYR A 126 29.86 8.99 -5.43
N ASP A 127 30.58 10.09 -5.21
CA ASP A 127 31.32 10.37 -3.98
C ASP A 127 32.21 9.19 -3.50
N GLY A 128 32.87 8.52 -4.45
CA GLY A 128 33.72 7.36 -4.17
C GLY A 128 32.96 6.06 -3.87
N ILE A 129 31.63 6.09 -3.84
CA ILE A 129 30.78 4.93 -3.60
C ILE A 129 30.25 4.39 -4.93
N ARG A 130 30.48 3.10 -5.20
CA ARG A 130 29.89 2.44 -6.38
C ARG A 130 28.40 2.18 -6.15
N LEU A 131 27.55 2.91 -6.87
CA LEU A 131 26.07 2.89 -6.82
C LEU A 131 25.44 2.06 -7.95
N PHE A 132 26.22 1.22 -8.62
CA PHE A 132 25.73 0.15 -9.49
C PHE A 132 25.25 -1.04 -8.63
N PRO A 133 24.27 -1.86 -9.09
CA PRO A 133 23.75 -2.96 -8.31
C PRO A 133 24.85 -3.97 -7.95
N LYS A 134 24.85 -4.43 -6.69
CA LYS A 134 25.81 -5.40 -6.14
C LYS A 134 25.05 -6.52 -5.43
N ASN A 135 25.61 -7.73 -5.48
CA ASN A 135 25.07 -8.87 -4.74
C ASN A 135 25.44 -8.86 -3.25
N GLN A 136 26.47 -8.09 -2.87
CA GLN A 136 26.97 -8.00 -1.50
C GLN A 136 27.43 -6.58 -1.20
N CYS A 137 27.18 -6.16 0.03
CA CYS A 137 27.74 -4.93 0.59
C CYS A 137 29.05 -5.26 1.30
N LYS A 138 30.06 -4.42 1.13
CA LYS A 138 31.32 -4.48 1.87
C LYS A 138 31.53 -3.14 2.57
N CYS A 139 31.90 -3.19 3.85
CA CYS A 139 32.24 -2.00 4.61
C CYS A 139 33.72 -1.69 4.37
N GLU A 140 34.02 -0.73 3.51
CA GLU A 140 35.38 -0.25 3.27
C GLU A 140 35.65 0.94 4.20
N ALA A 141 36.64 0.82 5.08
CA ALA A 141 37.05 1.93 5.94
C ALA A 141 37.71 3.03 5.08
N THR A 142 37.34 4.28 5.33
CA THR A 142 38.06 5.42 4.77
C THR A 142 38.96 6.01 5.84
N THR A 143 39.95 6.82 5.45
CA THR A 143 40.86 7.50 6.40
C THR A 143 40.15 8.40 7.41
N TRP A 144 38.88 8.75 7.18
CA TRP A 144 38.12 9.72 7.95
C TRP A 144 36.92 9.14 8.72
N GLN A 145 36.57 7.87 8.51
CA GLN A 145 35.39 7.25 9.14
C GLN A 145 35.63 5.78 9.49
N GLU A 146 35.32 5.42 10.72
CA GLU A 146 35.24 4.03 11.17
C GLU A 146 34.17 3.28 10.36
N SER A 147 34.46 2.03 9.98
CA SER A 147 33.50 1.17 9.30
C SER A 147 32.97 0.12 10.26
N TYR A 148 31.65 -0.03 10.30
CA TYR A 148 30.99 -1.01 11.17
C TYR A 148 30.33 -2.10 10.33
N ASN A 149 30.65 -3.36 10.63
CA ASN A 149 29.81 -4.47 10.27
C ASN A 149 28.82 -4.71 11.42
N PHE A 150 27.56 -4.33 11.23
CA PHE A 150 26.55 -4.40 12.29
C PHE A 150 26.29 -5.81 12.83
N GLN A 151 26.68 -6.87 12.12
CA GLN A 151 26.59 -8.23 12.63
C GLN A 151 27.52 -8.46 13.83
N ASP A 152 28.65 -7.74 13.89
CA ASP A 152 29.70 -7.95 14.88
C ASP A 152 29.31 -7.37 16.26
N ALA A 153 28.16 -6.69 16.35
CA ALA A 153 27.56 -6.25 17.61
C ALA A 153 26.91 -7.39 18.42
N TYR A 154 26.81 -8.59 17.85
CA TYR A 154 26.25 -9.76 18.50
C TYR A 154 27.33 -10.82 18.77
N ASP A 155 27.19 -11.55 19.88
CA ASP A 155 28.03 -12.69 20.19
C ASP A 155 27.86 -13.81 19.15
N LEU A 156 28.97 -14.49 18.82
CA LEU A 156 28.97 -15.56 17.82
C LEU A 156 28.02 -16.71 18.16
N SER A 157 27.80 -16.98 19.45
CA SER A 157 26.86 -18.00 19.95
C SER A 157 25.39 -17.63 19.71
N GLU A 158 25.06 -16.34 19.74
CA GLU A 158 23.68 -15.84 19.60
C GLU A 158 23.29 -15.60 18.13
N LEU A 159 24.30 -15.39 17.28
CA LEU A 159 24.14 -15.06 15.87
C LEU A 159 23.14 -15.94 15.09
N PRO A 160 23.14 -17.28 15.23
CA PRO A 160 22.19 -18.12 14.52
C PRO A 160 20.73 -17.82 14.89
N ALA A 161 20.45 -17.61 16.18
CA ALA A 161 19.12 -17.29 16.68
C ALA A 161 18.67 -15.88 16.25
N VAL A 162 19.58 -14.90 16.34
CA VAL A 162 19.32 -13.52 15.88
C VAL A 162 19.01 -13.49 14.38
N LYS A 163 19.79 -14.22 13.56
CA LYS A 163 19.55 -14.32 12.10
C LYS A 163 18.18 -14.91 11.80
N ALA A 164 17.78 -15.98 12.49
CA ALA A 164 16.47 -16.59 12.29
C ALA A 164 15.32 -15.62 12.62
N ARG A 165 15.38 -14.92 13.76
CA ARG A 165 14.34 -13.94 14.14
C ARG A 165 14.32 -12.74 13.20
N ARG A 166 15.50 -12.19 12.86
CA ARG A 166 15.63 -11.08 11.90
C ARG A 166 15.04 -11.45 10.54
N GLN A 167 15.28 -12.67 10.06
CA GLN A 167 14.72 -13.16 8.80
C GLN A 167 13.19 -13.26 8.86
N ALA A 168 12.63 -13.82 9.93
CA ALA A 168 11.17 -13.91 10.10
C ALA A 168 10.49 -12.53 10.13
N GLU A 169 11.08 -11.56 10.85
CA GLU A 169 10.58 -10.18 10.89
C GLU A 169 10.72 -9.48 9.54
N PHE A 170 11.80 -9.74 8.81
CA PHE A 170 12.00 -9.20 7.47
C PHE A 170 10.99 -9.76 6.47
N GLU A 171 10.71 -11.07 6.51
CA GLU A 171 9.68 -11.70 5.67
C GLU A 171 8.28 -11.16 5.99
N HIS A 172 7.97 -10.97 7.27
CA HIS A 172 6.72 -10.35 7.69
C HIS A 172 6.61 -8.90 7.16
N PHE A 173 7.68 -8.11 7.27
CA PHE A 173 7.76 -6.78 6.67
C PHE A 173 7.57 -6.83 5.14
N GLN A 174 8.23 -7.74 4.43
CA GLN A 174 8.13 -7.88 2.98
C GLN A 174 6.70 -8.19 2.53
N ARG A 175 6.00 -9.11 3.21
CA ARG A 175 4.59 -9.41 2.89
C ARG A 175 3.70 -8.17 3.00
N ARG A 176 3.82 -7.42 4.11
CA ARG A 176 3.02 -6.19 4.34
C ARG A 176 3.30 -5.10 3.31
N GLU A 177 4.54 -4.95 2.88
CA GLU A 177 4.94 -3.95 1.89
C GLU A 177 4.77 -4.44 0.42
N GLY A 178 4.29 -5.66 0.21
CA GLY A 178 4.12 -6.25 -1.12
C GLY A 178 5.45 -6.51 -1.86
N LEU A 179 6.47 -6.97 -1.14
CA LEU A 179 7.82 -7.24 -1.64
C LEU A 179 8.11 -8.75 -1.78
N PRO A 180 8.96 -9.16 -2.74
CA PRO A 180 9.54 -8.34 -3.81
C PRO A 180 8.46 -7.89 -4.81
N ARG A 181 8.67 -6.73 -5.44
CA ARG A 181 7.77 -6.25 -6.49
C ARG A 181 7.81 -7.23 -7.68
N PRO A 182 6.70 -7.37 -8.44
CA PRO A 182 6.71 -8.14 -9.67
C PRO A 182 7.85 -7.68 -10.61
N PRO A 183 8.46 -8.59 -11.38
CA PRO A 183 9.48 -8.20 -12.34
C PRO A 183 8.93 -7.21 -13.38
N PRO A 184 9.80 -6.41 -14.02
CA PRO A 184 9.37 -5.47 -15.06
C PRO A 184 8.54 -6.16 -16.14
N LEU A 185 7.41 -5.55 -16.50
CA LEU A 185 6.57 -6.01 -17.60
C LEU A 185 7.26 -5.65 -18.92
N LEU A 186 7.57 -6.63 -19.76
CA LEU A 186 8.31 -6.43 -21.01
C LEU A 186 7.39 -6.55 -22.23
N ALA A 187 7.52 -5.63 -23.18
CA ALA A 187 6.96 -5.76 -24.51
C ALA A 187 7.90 -6.60 -25.38
N GLN A 188 7.34 -7.56 -26.10
CA GLN A 188 8.06 -8.30 -27.12
C GLN A 188 8.35 -7.38 -28.33
N PRO A 189 9.42 -7.64 -29.09
CA PRO A 189 9.83 -6.81 -30.21
C PRO A 189 8.89 -6.91 -31.42
N ASN A 190 7.74 -6.24 -31.31
CA ASN A 190 6.71 -6.23 -32.36
C ASN A 190 6.94 -5.08 -33.35
N LEU A 191 8.02 -5.16 -34.16
CA LEU A 191 8.40 -4.21 -35.22
C LEU A 191 8.53 -2.73 -34.76
N PRO A 192 9.68 -2.29 -34.22
CA PRO A 192 10.93 -3.04 -34.09
C PRO A 192 11.42 -3.22 -32.66
N PHE A 193 10.77 -2.71 -31.62
CA PHE A 193 11.40 -2.63 -30.29
C PHE A 193 10.83 -3.59 -29.26
N GLY A 194 11.71 -4.32 -28.58
CA GLY A 194 11.46 -4.86 -27.25
C GLY A 194 11.87 -3.81 -26.21
N TYR A 195 11.07 -3.65 -25.15
CA TYR A 195 11.34 -2.65 -24.11
C TYR A 195 10.52 -2.94 -22.84
N PRO A 196 10.91 -2.39 -21.68
CA PRO A 196 10.13 -2.55 -20.45
C PRO A 196 8.95 -1.59 -20.46
N VAL A 197 7.71 -2.08 -20.42
CA VAL A 197 6.49 -1.27 -20.37
C VAL A 197 6.30 -0.64 -18.99
N HIS A 198 6.68 -1.36 -17.93
CA HIS A 198 6.52 -0.91 -16.55
C HIS A 198 7.48 -1.66 -15.61
N GLY A 199 7.74 -1.11 -14.42
CA GLY A 199 8.42 -1.79 -13.32
C GLY A 199 9.94 -1.62 -13.26
N VAL A 200 10.54 -0.79 -14.11
CA VAL A 200 11.96 -0.42 -13.96
C VAL A 200 12.09 0.62 -12.85
N GLU A 201 12.88 0.29 -11.83
CA GLU A 201 13.06 1.12 -10.65
C GLU A 201 14.54 1.35 -10.37
N VAL A 202 14.86 2.57 -9.95
CA VAL A 202 16.22 3.02 -9.64
C VAL A 202 16.22 3.86 -8.38
N MET A 203 17.17 3.63 -7.49
CA MET A 203 17.37 4.56 -6.37
C MET A 203 17.95 5.89 -6.88
N PRO A 204 17.67 7.01 -6.22
CA PRO A 204 18.29 8.29 -6.59
C PRO A 204 19.81 8.15 -6.69
N LEU A 205 20.41 8.72 -7.74
CA LEU A 205 21.86 8.67 -8.02
C LEU A 205 22.45 7.28 -8.34
N HIS A 206 21.62 6.23 -8.36
CA HIS A 206 22.05 4.87 -8.67
C HIS A 206 21.92 4.56 -10.16
N THR A 207 22.58 3.48 -10.56
CA THR A 207 22.51 2.92 -11.90
C THR A 207 21.78 1.59 -11.88
N VAL A 208 21.08 1.26 -12.98
CA VAL A 208 20.44 -0.05 -13.18
C VAL A 208 20.49 -0.43 -14.66
N PRO A 209 20.67 -1.73 -14.99
CA PRO A 209 20.47 -2.24 -16.36
C PRO A 209 19.01 -2.05 -16.81
N ILE A 210 18.80 -1.68 -18.06
CA ILE A 210 17.45 -1.54 -18.62
C ILE A 210 17.03 -2.89 -19.25
N PRO A 211 16.10 -3.63 -18.65
CA PRO A 211 15.77 -4.98 -19.14
C PRO A 211 14.89 -4.95 -20.39
N GLY A 212 15.03 -5.98 -21.23
CA GLY A 212 14.12 -6.24 -22.35
C GLY A 212 14.34 -5.37 -23.59
N LEU A 213 15.35 -4.50 -23.61
CA LEU A 213 15.68 -3.71 -24.81
C LEU A 213 16.16 -4.61 -25.94
N GLN A 214 15.49 -4.51 -27.09
CA GLN A 214 15.79 -5.30 -28.28
C GLN A 214 15.34 -4.56 -29.54
N PHE A 215 15.96 -4.87 -30.68
CA PHE A 215 15.60 -4.41 -32.01
C PHE A 215 15.39 -5.58 -32.99
N GLU A 216 14.16 -5.75 -33.49
CA GLU A 216 13.74 -6.65 -34.56
C GLU A 216 13.03 -5.89 -35.68
N GLY A 217 13.68 -4.85 -36.19
CA GLY A 217 13.22 -4.13 -37.39
C GLY A 217 13.60 -4.80 -38.71
N PRO A 218 13.10 -4.27 -39.84
CA PRO A 218 13.47 -4.73 -41.17
C PRO A 218 14.97 -4.57 -41.42
N GLU A 219 15.53 -5.39 -42.31
CA GLU A 219 16.93 -5.30 -42.69
C GLU A 219 17.27 -3.91 -43.24
N ALA A 220 18.40 -3.38 -42.80
CA ALA A 220 18.90 -2.09 -43.21
C ALA A 220 20.43 -2.16 -43.36
N PRO A 221 21.04 -1.37 -44.26
CA PRO A 221 22.49 -1.30 -44.39
C PRO A 221 23.16 -0.78 -43.11
N ILE A 222 22.47 0.12 -42.40
CA ILE A 222 22.87 0.66 -41.10
C ILE A 222 21.62 0.73 -40.23
N TYR A 223 21.72 0.18 -39.02
CA TYR A 223 20.75 0.35 -37.95
C TYR A 223 21.18 1.52 -37.09
N GLU A 224 20.31 2.53 -36.99
CA GLU A 224 20.50 3.67 -36.11
C GLU A 224 19.39 3.68 -35.06
N VAL A 225 19.77 3.63 -33.79
CA VAL A 225 18.86 3.63 -32.65
C VAL A 225 19.29 4.69 -31.66
N THR A 226 18.40 5.59 -31.31
CA THR A 226 18.65 6.67 -30.34
C THR A 226 17.80 6.45 -29.11
N LEU A 227 18.43 6.53 -27.95
CA LEU A 227 17.76 6.56 -26.66
C LEU A 227 17.90 7.94 -26.03
N THR A 228 16.82 8.46 -25.46
CA THR A 228 16.84 9.77 -24.77
C THR A 228 16.12 9.69 -23.43
N ALA A 229 16.81 10.00 -22.34
CA ALA A 229 16.24 10.17 -21.00
C ALA A 229 15.96 11.64 -20.71
N SER A 230 14.92 11.94 -19.94
CA SER A 230 14.58 13.33 -19.58
C SER A 230 15.33 13.80 -18.33
N LEU A 231 15.53 12.90 -17.36
CA LEU A 231 16.21 13.18 -16.10
C LEU A 231 17.61 12.57 -16.07
N GLY A 232 17.71 11.26 -16.19
CA GLY A 232 18.93 10.48 -16.02
C GLY A 232 19.87 10.49 -17.23
N THR A 233 20.93 9.69 -17.14
CA THR A 233 21.90 9.48 -18.21
C THR A 233 21.95 8.01 -18.62
N LEU A 234 22.41 7.77 -19.84
CA LEU A 234 22.42 6.47 -20.49
C LEU A 234 23.86 6.05 -20.76
N ASN A 235 24.15 4.76 -20.54
CA ASN A 235 25.45 4.17 -20.85
C ASN A 235 25.27 2.69 -21.20
N THR A 236 26.29 2.01 -21.71
CA THR A 236 26.26 0.56 -21.96
C THR A 236 27.48 -0.13 -21.36
N LEU A 237 27.26 -1.34 -20.85
CA LEU A 237 28.31 -2.22 -20.34
C LEU A 237 29.08 -2.90 -21.49
N ALA A 238 28.65 -2.77 -22.74
CA ALA A 238 29.34 -3.33 -23.89
C ALA A 238 30.63 -2.54 -24.21
N ASP A 239 31.75 -3.26 -24.35
CA ASP A 239 33.07 -2.71 -24.67
C ASP A 239 33.19 -2.45 -26.17
N ILE A 240 32.56 -1.37 -26.60
CA ILE A 240 32.37 -1.00 -28.01
C ILE A 240 32.87 0.44 -28.22
N PRO A 241 33.60 0.72 -29.32
CA PRO A 241 34.15 2.04 -29.59
C PRO A 241 33.07 3.12 -29.76
N ASP A 242 33.45 4.37 -29.49
CA ASP A 242 32.57 5.54 -29.60
C ASP A 242 32.09 5.80 -31.05
N SER A 243 32.77 5.23 -32.05
CA SER A 243 32.32 5.26 -33.45
C SER A 243 30.98 4.53 -33.66
N VAL A 244 30.65 3.56 -32.78
CA VAL A 244 29.40 2.79 -32.83
C VAL A 244 28.41 3.29 -31.78
N VAL A 245 28.88 3.72 -30.60
CA VAL A 245 28.03 4.20 -29.51
C VAL A 245 28.44 5.62 -29.10
N GLN A 246 27.62 6.60 -29.45
CA GLN A 246 27.84 8.01 -29.13
C GLN A 246 26.96 8.45 -27.95
N GLY A 247 27.42 9.42 -27.16
CA GLY A 247 26.63 9.98 -26.05
C GLY A 247 26.66 9.18 -24.75
N ARG A 248 27.70 8.37 -24.50
CA ARG A 248 27.87 7.65 -23.24
C ARG A 248 27.89 8.60 -22.04
N GLY A 249 27.10 8.28 -21.01
CA GLY A 249 26.97 9.10 -19.81
C GLY A 249 26.20 10.41 -20.01
N GLN A 250 25.58 10.61 -21.18
CA GLN A 250 24.72 11.76 -21.47
C GLN A 250 23.25 11.36 -21.41
N LYS A 251 22.35 12.35 -21.51
CA LYS A 251 20.90 12.10 -21.58
C LYS A 251 20.48 11.38 -22.86
N GLN A 252 21.23 11.58 -23.94
CA GLN A 252 21.00 10.96 -25.23
C GLN A 252 22.16 10.05 -25.58
N LEU A 253 21.85 8.84 -26.04
CA LEU A 253 22.81 7.84 -26.50
C LEU A 253 22.36 7.29 -27.84
N THR A 254 23.24 7.31 -28.84
CA THR A 254 22.96 6.85 -30.20
C THR A 254 23.85 5.67 -30.54
N ILE A 255 23.24 4.60 -31.07
CA ILE A 255 23.91 3.39 -31.53
C ILE A 255 23.77 3.33 -33.05
N SER A 256 24.89 3.22 -33.77
CA SER A 256 24.92 3.10 -35.23
C SER A 256 25.83 1.95 -35.66
N THR A 257 25.26 0.92 -36.30
CA THR A 257 26.00 -0.28 -36.74
C THR A 257 25.31 -0.97 -37.91
N SER A 258 26.06 -1.68 -38.75
CA SER A 258 25.52 -2.55 -39.80
C SER A 258 25.18 -3.97 -39.30
N ASP A 259 25.55 -4.32 -38.07
CA ASP A 259 25.32 -5.64 -37.48
C ASP A 259 24.19 -5.61 -36.42
N ARG A 260 23.07 -6.26 -36.74
CA ARG A 260 21.92 -6.40 -35.85
C ARG A 260 22.22 -7.20 -34.58
N LYS A 261 23.14 -8.18 -34.63
CA LYS A 261 23.54 -8.95 -33.43
C LYS A 261 24.29 -8.04 -32.48
N LEU A 262 25.22 -7.24 -32.99
CA LEU A 262 25.94 -6.23 -32.21
C LEU A 262 24.98 -5.17 -31.63
N LEU A 263 24.03 -4.66 -32.41
CA LEU A 263 23.01 -3.73 -31.91
C LEU A 263 22.24 -4.31 -30.71
N ASN A 264 21.73 -5.54 -30.84
CA ASN A 264 20.98 -6.19 -29.77
C ASN A 264 21.85 -6.48 -28.55
N PHE A 265 23.12 -6.83 -28.74
CA PHE A 265 24.05 -6.98 -27.63
C PHE A 265 24.25 -5.65 -26.87
N ILE A 266 24.41 -4.53 -27.57
CA ILE A 266 24.54 -3.22 -26.93
C ILE A 266 23.26 -2.87 -26.17
N LEU A 267 22.09 -3.07 -26.78
CA LEU A 267 20.78 -2.77 -26.20
C LEU A 267 20.53 -3.58 -24.91
N GLN A 268 20.83 -4.88 -24.92
CA GLN A 268 20.69 -5.76 -23.75
C GLN A 268 21.57 -5.35 -22.56
N HIS A 269 22.64 -4.58 -22.81
CA HIS A 269 23.61 -4.13 -21.82
C HIS A 269 23.54 -2.63 -21.55
N LEU A 270 22.47 -1.96 -22.00
CA LEU A 270 22.24 -0.56 -21.65
C LEU A 270 21.88 -0.41 -20.18
N THR A 271 22.28 0.73 -19.63
CA THR A 271 22.12 1.12 -18.25
C THR A 271 21.57 2.53 -18.17
N TYR A 272 20.74 2.75 -17.16
CA TYR A 272 20.21 4.05 -16.80
C TYR A 272 20.83 4.47 -15.47
N THR A 273 21.33 5.69 -15.38
CA THR A 273 21.79 6.31 -14.13
C THR A 273 20.89 7.48 -13.79
N SER A 274 20.28 7.45 -12.60
CA SER A 274 19.55 8.61 -12.09
C SER A 274 20.54 9.73 -11.76
N THR A 275 20.24 10.97 -12.14
CA THR A 275 21.08 12.16 -11.83
C THR A 275 20.40 13.10 -10.85
N VAL A 276 19.19 12.77 -10.39
CA VAL A 276 18.37 13.61 -9.52
C VAL A 276 18.21 12.97 -8.14
N TYR A 277 18.39 13.79 -7.11
CA TYR A 277 18.05 13.44 -5.73
C TYR A 277 16.63 13.93 -5.42
N LEU A 278 15.62 13.16 -5.84
CA LEU A 278 14.21 13.52 -5.62
C LEU A 278 13.43 12.32 -5.10
N HIS A 279 12.49 12.59 -4.18
CA HIS A 279 11.57 11.57 -3.68
C HIS A 279 10.50 11.27 -4.75
N HIS A 280 10.42 10.00 -5.17
CA HIS A 280 9.44 9.46 -6.12
C HIS A 280 9.25 10.30 -7.40
N LYS A 281 10.06 10.04 -8.42
CA LYS A 281 9.93 10.63 -9.76
C LYS A 281 9.86 9.56 -10.83
N VAL A 282 9.26 9.90 -11.96
CA VAL A 282 9.24 9.03 -13.14
C VAL A 282 9.98 9.77 -14.25
N ASP A 283 11.04 9.16 -14.75
CA ASP A 283 11.70 9.57 -15.99
C ASP A 283 11.10 8.80 -17.15
N PHE A 284 10.92 9.45 -18.30
CA PHE A 284 10.52 8.78 -19.53
C PHE A 284 11.73 8.67 -20.44
N VAL A 285 12.11 7.44 -20.74
CA VAL A 285 13.16 7.13 -21.72
C VAL A 285 12.48 6.86 -23.05
N SER A 286 12.84 7.62 -24.09
CA SER A 286 12.47 7.33 -25.47
C SER A 286 13.50 6.42 -26.12
N LEU A 287 13.03 5.55 -27.01
CA LEU A 287 13.81 4.67 -27.87
C LEU A 287 13.27 4.83 -29.29
N GLU A 288 14.15 5.26 -30.19
CA GLU A 288 13.77 5.82 -31.49
C GLU A 288 14.63 5.22 -32.60
N SER A 289 14.00 4.88 -33.72
CA SER A 289 14.67 4.48 -34.96
C SER A 289 13.78 4.79 -36.14
N LYS A 290 14.27 5.61 -37.09
CA LYS A 290 13.49 6.13 -38.20
C LYS A 290 12.17 6.76 -37.71
N SER A 291 11.02 6.22 -38.10
CA SER A 291 9.69 6.67 -37.68
C SER A 291 9.14 5.92 -36.46
N SER A 292 9.83 4.89 -35.97
CA SER A 292 9.41 4.12 -34.80
C SER A 292 9.90 4.78 -33.53
N VAL A 293 8.97 5.08 -32.63
CA VAL A 293 9.27 5.69 -31.31
C VAL A 293 8.49 4.92 -30.25
N VAL A 294 9.20 4.46 -29.22
CA VAL A 294 8.58 3.92 -28.00
C VAL A 294 9.09 4.69 -26.80
N LYS A 295 8.26 4.81 -25.76
CA LYS A 295 8.61 5.48 -24.51
C LYS A 295 8.26 4.56 -23.35
N PHE A 296 9.15 4.49 -22.37
CA PHE A 296 8.92 3.73 -21.15
C PHE A 296 9.31 4.49 -19.89
N PRO A 297 8.62 4.22 -18.77
CA PRO A 297 8.91 4.85 -17.51
C PRO A 297 10.06 4.15 -16.77
N VAL A 298 10.95 4.95 -16.17
CA VAL A 298 11.90 4.53 -15.14
C VAL A 298 11.54 5.27 -13.85
N THR A 299 11.14 4.53 -12.82
CA THR A 299 10.73 5.12 -11.53
C THR A 299 11.95 5.31 -10.64
N ILE A 300 12.24 6.55 -10.29
CA ILE A 300 13.29 6.95 -9.36
C ILE A 300 12.69 7.00 -7.95
N CYS A 301 13.01 6.02 -7.11
CA CYS A 301 12.53 5.95 -5.74
C CYS A 301 13.46 5.17 -4.82
N TYR A 302 13.46 5.51 -3.53
CA TYR A 302 14.04 4.63 -2.51
C TYR A 302 13.13 3.43 -2.25
N PRO A 303 13.70 2.25 -1.94
CA PRO A 303 12.94 1.17 -1.34
C PRO A 303 12.41 1.63 0.04
N VAL A 304 11.34 1.01 0.50
CA VAL A 304 10.86 1.21 1.86
C VAL A 304 11.91 0.65 2.82
N ILE A 305 12.46 1.50 3.69
CA ILE A 305 13.48 1.08 4.65
C ILE A 305 12.82 0.22 5.74
N PRO A 306 13.27 -1.03 5.96
CA PRO A 306 12.70 -1.90 6.97
C PRO A 306 12.92 -1.35 8.38
N LYS A 307 11.86 -1.31 9.18
CA LYS A 307 11.92 -1.09 10.64
C LYS A 307 11.52 -2.37 11.34
N LEU A 308 12.49 -3.26 11.52
CA LEU A 308 12.27 -4.56 12.15
C LEU A 308 12.27 -4.42 13.66
N TYR A 309 11.44 -5.22 14.32
CA TYR A 309 11.40 -5.30 15.77
C TYR A 309 11.96 -6.65 16.21
N ASP A 310 12.98 -6.69 17.07
CA ASP A 310 13.44 -7.96 17.66
C ASP A 310 12.63 -8.25 18.93
N PRO A 311 11.71 -9.23 18.93
CA PRO A 311 10.94 -9.59 20.13
C PRO A 311 11.75 -10.42 21.13
N GLY A 312 13.05 -10.60 20.90
CA GLY A 312 13.90 -11.45 21.70
C GLY A 312 13.65 -12.94 21.47
N PRO A 313 14.42 -13.81 22.12
CA PRO A 313 14.39 -15.25 21.88
C PRO A 313 13.08 -15.92 22.32
N GLU A 314 12.45 -15.44 23.40
CA GLU A 314 11.25 -16.05 23.97
C GLU A 314 9.95 -15.59 23.29
N ARG A 315 9.97 -14.43 22.63
CA ARG A 315 8.82 -13.83 21.93
C ARG A 315 7.56 -13.82 22.80
N LYS A 316 7.68 -13.42 24.07
CA LYS A 316 6.54 -13.35 24.99
C LYS A 316 5.63 -12.19 24.61
N LEU A 317 4.36 -12.26 25.01
CA LEU A 317 3.38 -11.22 24.70
C LEU A 317 3.82 -9.84 25.22
N ARG A 318 4.45 -9.78 26.40
CA ARG A 318 5.02 -8.56 27.00
C ARG A 318 6.10 -7.88 26.17
N ASP A 319 6.80 -8.65 25.34
CA ASP A 319 7.84 -8.12 24.46
C ASP A 319 7.21 -7.67 23.13
N LEU A 320 5.96 -8.05 22.85
CA LEU A 320 5.28 -7.71 21.59
C LEU A 320 4.25 -6.58 21.73
N VAL A 321 3.60 -6.48 22.89
CA VAL A 321 2.43 -5.62 23.08
C VAL A 321 2.59 -4.73 24.32
N THR A 322 2.32 -3.45 24.11
CA THR A 322 2.09 -2.48 25.18
C THR A 322 0.65 -1.99 25.11
N ILE A 323 -0.01 -1.88 26.26
CA ILE A 323 -1.35 -1.30 26.35
C ILE A 323 -1.18 0.22 26.49
N ALA A 324 -1.86 0.99 25.65
CA ALA A 324 -1.86 2.45 25.73
C ALA A 324 -3.27 2.96 25.99
N THR A 325 -3.38 3.93 26.91
CA THR A 325 -4.65 4.57 27.23
C THR A 325 -4.47 6.05 27.53
N LYS A 326 -5.60 6.75 27.52
CA LYS A 326 -5.69 8.16 27.88
C LYS A 326 -6.83 8.33 28.86
N THR A 327 -6.56 9.01 29.98
CA THR A 327 -7.57 9.32 31.01
C THR A 327 -7.73 10.84 31.19
N PHE A 328 -8.86 11.23 31.78
CA PHE A 328 -9.19 12.61 32.14
C PHE A 328 -10.29 12.65 33.18
N LEU A 329 -10.00 13.20 34.36
CA LEU A 329 -10.94 13.40 35.48
C LEU A 329 -11.74 12.13 35.83
N ARG A 330 -11.18 10.94 35.59
CA ARG A 330 -11.83 9.64 35.88
C ARG A 330 -10.83 8.65 36.48
N PRO A 331 -10.16 9.01 37.59
CA PRO A 331 -9.12 8.17 38.17
C PRO A 331 -9.64 6.80 38.62
N HIS A 332 -10.87 6.73 39.12
CA HIS A 332 -11.51 5.47 39.54
C HIS A 332 -11.83 4.53 38.37
N LYS A 333 -12.23 5.06 37.20
CA LYS A 333 -12.45 4.24 36.00
C LYS A 333 -11.13 3.63 35.53
N PHE A 334 -10.10 4.47 35.42
CA PHE A 334 -8.76 4.02 35.06
C PHE A 334 -8.22 2.96 36.04
N MET A 335 -8.31 3.18 37.36
CA MET A 335 -7.84 2.21 38.36
C MET A 335 -8.61 0.88 38.28
N THR A 336 -9.91 0.92 37.95
CA THR A 336 -10.71 -0.29 37.76
C THR A 336 -10.28 -1.05 36.50
N MET A 337 -10.03 -0.35 35.39
CA MET A 337 -9.47 -0.95 34.19
C MET A 337 -8.09 -1.56 34.48
N LEU A 338 -7.19 -0.83 35.15
CA LEU A 338 -5.84 -1.30 35.48
C LEU A 338 -5.88 -2.59 36.32
N ARG A 339 -6.77 -2.69 37.31
CA ARG A 339 -6.97 -3.93 38.07
C ARG A 339 -7.39 -5.09 37.18
N SER A 340 -8.34 -4.86 36.26
CA SER A 340 -8.74 -5.90 35.30
C SER A 340 -7.60 -6.29 34.37
N ILE A 341 -6.77 -5.34 33.91
CA ILE A 341 -5.58 -5.66 33.13
C ILE A 341 -4.67 -6.60 33.92
N ARG A 342 -4.41 -6.30 35.21
CA ARG A 342 -3.52 -7.11 36.04
C ARG A 342 -4.05 -8.50 36.36
N GLU A 343 -5.37 -8.69 36.33
CA GLU A 343 -5.99 -10.02 36.49
C GLU A 343 -5.69 -10.94 35.30
N TYR A 344 -5.71 -10.42 34.07
CA TYR A 344 -5.58 -11.22 32.84
C TYR A 344 -4.20 -11.13 32.18
N TYR A 345 -3.49 -10.02 32.36
CA TYR A 345 -2.22 -9.66 31.73
C TYR A 345 -1.30 -8.96 32.74
N PRO A 346 -0.80 -9.69 33.76
CA PRO A 346 -0.14 -9.11 34.93
C PRO A 346 1.16 -8.36 34.62
N ASP A 347 1.86 -8.71 33.53
CA ASP A 347 3.20 -8.23 33.20
C ASP A 347 3.28 -7.35 31.94
N LEU A 348 2.16 -7.06 31.28
CA LEU A 348 2.14 -6.10 30.16
C LEU A 348 2.35 -4.68 30.66
N ILE A 349 3.18 -3.92 29.94
CA ILE A 349 3.34 -2.47 30.19
C ILE A 349 2.04 -1.75 29.82
N VAL A 350 1.62 -0.83 30.70
CA VAL A 350 0.49 0.07 30.48
C VAL A 350 1.00 1.50 30.47
N ILE A 351 0.92 2.15 29.32
CA ILE A 351 1.28 3.56 29.16
C ILE A 351 0.02 4.41 29.26
N VAL A 352 0.06 5.40 30.15
CA VAL A 352 -1.08 6.26 30.47
C VAL A 352 -0.72 7.70 30.18
N ALA A 353 -1.49 8.34 29.30
CA ALA A 353 -1.48 9.79 29.17
C ALA A 353 -2.64 10.39 29.97
N ASP A 354 -2.35 11.24 30.94
CA ASP A 354 -3.35 11.90 31.78
C ASP A 354 -3.29 13.42 31.63
N ASP A 355 -4.38 14.03 31.14
CA ASP A 355 -4.55 15.48 31.06
C ASP A 355 -5.46 16.04 32.17
N SER A 356 -5.57 15.35 33.30
CA SER A 356 -6.20 15.83 34.54
C SER A 356 -5.32 16.88 35.24
N LYS A 357 -5.91 17.65 36.17
CA LYS A 357 -5.14 18.61 36.98
C LYS A 357 -4.26 17.90 38.00
N GLU A 358 -4.82 16.88 38.65
CA GLU A 358 -4.19 16.15 39.73
C GLU A 358 -3.68 14.81 39.20
N PRO A 359 -2.36 14.60 39.13
CA PRO A 359 -1.77 13.33 38.76
C PRO A 359 -2.09 12.23 39.76
N LEU A 360 -2.28 11.01 39.28
CA LEU A 360 -2.42 9.83 40.12
C LEU A 360 -1.07 9.33 40.61
N LYS A 361 -1.01 8.95 41.88
CA LYS A 361 0.08 8.13 42.41
C LYS A 361 -0.24 6.67 42.13
N ILE A 362 0.50 6.08 41.18
CA ILE A 362 0.35 4.67 40.81
C ILE A 362 1.54 3.89 41.35
N ASN A 363 1.28 2.89 42.19
CA ASN A 363 2.29 1.95 42.68
C ASN A 363 2.19 0.64 41.89
N ASP A 364 2.66 0.66 40.65
CA ASP A 364 2.67 -0.50 39.74
C ASP A 364 3.91 -0.41 38.85
N LYS A 365 4.78 -1.42 38.93
CA LYS A 365 6.07 -1.45 38.21
C LYS A 365 5.92 -1.58 36.68
N HIS A 366 4.73 -1.92 36.20
CA HIS A 366 4.41 -2.09 34.79
C HIS A 366 3.49 -0.97 34.28
N VAL A 367 3.44 0.17 34.98
CA VAL A 367 2.73 1.37 34.52
C VAL A 367 3.73 2.50 34.30
N GLU A 368 3.67 3.08 33.10
CA GLU A 368 4.35 4.32 32.79
C GLU A 368 3.29 5.42 32.66
N TYR A 369 3.38 6.42 33.54
CA TYR A 369 2.34 7.43 33.71
C TYR A 369 2.86 8.81 33.34
N TYR A 370 2.25 9.42 32.33
CA TYR A 370 2.66 10.69 31.74
C TYR A 370 1.57 11.75 31.90
N THR A 371 1.92 12.85 32.57
CA THR A 371 1.02 13.98 32.77
C THR A 371 1.07 14.95 31.59
N MET A 372 -0.07 15.56 31.29
CA MET A 372 -0.25 16.55 30.23
C MET A 372 -0.89 17.83 30.76
N PRO A 373 -0.77 18.96 30.04
CA PRO A 373 -1.52 20.17 30.37
C PRO A 373 -3.03 19.88 30.48
N PHE A 374 -3.69 20.49 31.46
CA PHE A 374 -5.09 20.22 31.78
C PHE A 374 -6.01 20.29 30.54
N GLY A 375 -6.74 19.21 30.28
CA GLY A 375 -7.73 19.13 29.22
C GLY A 375 -7.17 19.29 27.81
N LYS A 376 -5.88 18.98 27.58
CA LYS A 376 -5.18 19.10 26.29
C LYS A 376 -5.91 18.38 25.16
N GLY A 377 -6.59 17.27 25.46
CA GLY A 377 -7.49 16.59 24.52
C GLY A 377 -7.05 15.18 24.13
N TRP A 378 -7.97 14.49 23.45
CA TRP A 378 -7.92 13.06 23.16
C TRP A 378 -6.75 12.69 22.24
N PHE A 379 -6.68 13.29 21.05
CA PHE A 379 -5.67 12.97 20.04
C PHE A 379 -4.25 13.37 20.47
N ALA A 380 -4.12 14.47 21.22
CA ALA A 380 -2.84 14.83 21.84
C ALA A 380 -2.36 13.78 22.85
N GLY A 381 -3.26 13.27 23.70
CA GLY A 381 -2.93 12.20 24.65
C GLY A 381 -2.64 10.86 23.97
N ARG A 382 -3.33 10.52 22.86
CA ARG A 382 -3.00 9.33 22.07
C ARG A 382 -1.57 9.40 21.53
N ASN A 383 -1.20 10.53 20.91
CA ASN A 383 0.16 10.72 20.41
C ASN A 383 1.19 10.62 21.52
N LEU A 384 0.93 11.22 22.70
CA LEU A 384 1.86 11.11 23.81
C LEU A 384 2.06 9.64 24.20
N ALA A 385 0.99 8.91 24.52
CA ALA A 385 1.12 7.51 24.92
C ALA A 385 1.81 6.64 23.85
N ILE A 386 1.40 6.76 22.58
CA ILE A 386 1.95 5.97 21.47
C ILE A 386 3.42 6.33 21.17
N SER A 387 3.84 7.57 21.42
CA SER A 387 5.25 7.97 21.25
C SER A 387 6.20 7.31 22.25
N GLN A 388 5.67 6.81 23.37
CA GLN A 388 6.45 6.12 24.41
C GLN A 388 6.44 4.59 24.22
N VAL A 389 5.60 4.06 23.32
CA VAL A 389 5.55 2.62 23.06
C VAL A 389 6.81 2.19 22.32
N THR A 390 7.51 1.22 22.91
CA THR A 390 8.73 0.61 22.34
C THR A 390 8.48 -0.77 21.72
N THR A 391 7.35 -1.42 22.01
CA THR A 391 6.99 -2.75 21.48
C THR A 391 6.48 -2.70 20.05
N LYS A 392 6.53 -3.84 19.35
CA LYS A 392 6.04 -3.99 17.95
C LYS A 392 4.61 -3.52 17.77
N TYR A 393 3.75 -3.86 18.73
CA TYR A 393 2.34 -3.56 18.72
C TYR A 393 1.91 -2.73 19.92
N VAL A 394 0.88 -1.93 19.70
CA VAL A 394 0.17 -1.19 20.75
C VAL A 394 -1.30 -1.56 20.73
N LEU A 395 -1.83 -1.91 21.90
CA LEU A 395 -3.27 -2.08 22.12
C LEU A 395 -3.84 -0.77 22.65
N TRP A 396 -4.67 -0.09 21.87
CA TRP A 396 -5.39 1.10 22.33
C TRP A 396 -6.67 0.71 23.07
N VAL A 397 -6.89 1.28 24.26
CA VAL A 397 -8.12 1.12 25.06
C VAL A 397 -8.58 2.44 25.67
N ASP A 398 -9.90 2.62 25.80
CA ASP A 398 -10.47 3.69 26.62
C ASP A 398 -10.40 3.30 28.11
N ASP A 399 -10.20 4.28 28.98
CA ASP A 399 -9.96 4.14 30.43
C ASP A 399 -11.12 3.52 31.25
N ASP A 400 -12.28 3.32 30.64
CA ASP A 400 -13.47 2.70 31.22
C ASP A 400 -13.76 1.29 30.68
N PHE A 401 -12.82 0.70 29.95
CA PHE A 401 -12.91 -0.69 29.51
C PHE A 401 -12.57 -1.69 30.63
N LEU A 402 -13.01 -2.94 30.45
CA LEU A 402 -12.78 -4.05 31.39
C LEU A 402 -12.24 -5.27 30.66
N PHE A 403 -11.04 -5.69 31.03
CA PHE A 403 -10.45 -6.93 30.56
C PHE A 403 -11.14 -8.10 31.24
N ASN A 404 -11.44 -9.13 30.46
CA ASN A 404 -12.12 -10.33 30.93
C ASN A 404 -11.66 -11.57 30.15
N ASN A 405 -12.21 -12.73 30.46
CA ASN A 405 -11.89 -14.00 29.80
C ASN A 405 -11.98 -13.98 28.26
N ASN A 406 -12.81 -13.11 27.67
CA ASN A 406 -12.99 -12.99 26.22
C ASN A 406 -12.07 -11.93 25.58
N THR A 407 -11.32 -11.18 26.38
CA THR A 407 -10.35 -10.20 25.90
C THR A 407 -9.04 -10.92 25.57
N LYS A 408 -8.95 -11.53 24.39
CA LYS A 408 -7.79 -12.32 23.93
C LYS A 408 -6.85 -11.49 23.04
N ILE A 409 -5.83 -10.86 23.64
CA ILE A 409 -4.85 -10.03 22.91
C ILE A 409 -4.03 -10.90 21.95
N GLU A 410 -3.68 -12.10 22.37
CA GLU A 410 -2.93 -13.09 21.60
C GLU A 410 -3.59 -13.44 20.26
N VAL A 411 -4.93 -13.41 20.20
CA VAL A 411 -5.67 -13.62 18.94
C VAL A 411 -5.50 -12.45 17.98
N LEU A 412 -5.51 -11.21 18.50
CA LEU A 412 -5.25 -10.02 17.67
C LEU A 412 -3.80 -9.98 17.18
N VAL A 413 -2.85 -10.38 18.03
CA VAL A 413 -1.44 -10.52 17.64
C VAL A 413 -1.28 -11.56 16.53
N ASP A 414 -1.92 -12.73 16.66
CA ASP A 414 -1.84 -13.79 15.65
C ASP A 414 -2.38 -13.31 14.28
N VAL A 415 -3.45 -12.52 14.29
CA VAL A 415 -3.99 -11.88 13.08
C VAL A 415 -2.96 -10.94 12.46
N LEU A 416 -2.36 -10.02 13.24
CA LEU A 416 -1.38 -9.08 12.68
C LEU A 416 -0.09 -9.75 12.23
N GLU A 417 0.33 -10.87 12.83
CA GLU A 417 1.55 -11.59 12.43
C GLU A 417 1.39 -12.41 11.13
N LYS A 418 0.17 -12.92 10.89
CA LYS A 418 -0.15 -13.81 9.77
C LYS A 418 -0.87 -13.14 8.60
N THR A 419 -1.14 -11.84 8.69
CA THR A 419 -1.79 -11.07 7.63
C THR A 419 -1.06 -9.77 7.35
N GLU A 420 -1.54 -9.04 6.35
CA GLU A 420 -1.02 -7.75 5.91
C GLU A 420 -1.69 -6.57 6.62
N LEU A 421 -2.55 -6.83 7.62
CA LEU A 421 -3.23 -5.79 8.36
C LEU A 421 -2.25 -4.93 9.18
N ASP A 422 -2.52 -3.64 9.24
CA ASP A 422 -1.81 -2.70 10.11
C ASP A 422 -2.51 -2.49 11.46
N VAL A 423 -3.85 -2.66 11.46
CA VAL A 423 -4.74 -2.45 12.60
C VAL A 423 -5.80 -3.54 12.63
N VAL A 424 -6.08 -4.11 13.80
CA VAL A 424 -7.19 -5.05 14.02
C VAL A 424 -7.98 -4.68 15.27
N GLY A 425 -9.29 -4.46 15.12
CA GLY A 425 -10.20 -4.13 16.22
C GLY A 425 -10.98 -5.33 16.76
N GLY A 426 -11.44 -5.24 18.01
CA GLY A 426 -12.41 -6.17 18.59
C GLY A 426 -13.81 -5.57 18.71
N SER A 427 -14.65 -6.16 19.57
CA SER A 427 -15.98 -5.63 19.91
C SER A 427 -16.06 -5.21 21.38
N VAL A 428 -16.96 -4.27 21.69
CA VAL A 428 -17.18 -3.76 23.06
C VAL A 428 -18.53 -4.29 23.56
N LEU A 429 -18.51 -5.11 24.60
CA LEU A 429 -19.69 -5.84 25.10
C LEU A 429 -20.40 -6.64 23.98
N GLY A 430 -19.65 -7.17 23.02
CA GLY A 430 -20.18 -7.87 21.83
C GLY A 430 -20.69 -6.96 20.72
N ASN A 431 -20.74 -5.64 20.94
CA ASN A 431 -21.17 -4.69 19.91
C ASN A 431 -20.04 -4.40 18.93
N VAL A 432 -20.31 -4.61 17.65
CA VAL A 432 -19.35 -4.37 16.57
C VAL A 432 -19.52 -2.97 16.03
N PHE A 433 -18.44 -2.19 16.01
CA PHE A 433 -18.40 -0.89 15.35
C PHE A 433 -17.33 -0.94 14.25
N GLN A 434 -17.79 -1.14 13.03
CA GLN A 434 -16.97 -1.18 11.83
C GLN A 434 -17.66 -0.43 10.70
N PHE A 435 -16.87 0.25 9.87
CA PHE A 435 -17.38 1.05 8.76
C PHE A 435 -16.41 1.08 7.58
N LYS A 436 -16.99 1.27 6.41
CA LYS A 436 -16.30 1.52 5.14
C LYS A 436 -16.20 3.01 4.89
N LEU A 437 -15.05 3.45 4.41
CA LEU A 437 -14.81 4.76 3.83
C LEU A 437 -14.65 4.61 2.33
N LEU A 438 -15.40 5.38 1.55
CA LEU A 438 -15.34 5.40 0.09
C LEU A 438 -15.06 6.84 -0.35
N LEU A 439 -13.96 7.06 -1.06
CA LEU A 439 -13.55 8.37 -1.53
C LEU A 439 -13.98 8.58 -2.99
N GLN A 440 -14.70 9.66 -3.24
CA GLN A 440 -15.06 10.13 -4.57
C GLN A 440 -14.23 11.37 -4.91
N LYS A 441 -13.44 11.30 -5.99
CA LYS A 441 -12.60 12.43 -6.40
C LYS A 441 -13.35 13.52 -7.15
N SER A 442 -12.98 14.77 -6.94
CA SER A 442 -13.55 15.92 -7.64
C SER A 442 -12.56 17.10 -7.70
N GLN A 443 -12.74 18.00 -8.67
CA GLN A 443 -11.81 19.10 -8.94
C GLN A 443 -11.69 20.11 -7.79
N ASN A 444 -12.78 20.36 -7.06
CA ASN A 444 -12.84 21.38 -6.00
C ASN A 444 -12.67 20.79 -4.59
N GLY A 445 -12.43 19.48 -4.50
CA GLY A 445 -12.35 18.74 -3.25
C GLY A 445 -13.14 17.43 -3.31
N ASP A 446 -12.67 16.44 -2.58
CA ASP A 446 -13.18 15.07 -2.62
C ASP A 446 -14.38 14.87 -1.70
N CYS A 447 -15.20 13.86 -1.99
CA CYS A 447 -16.35 13.48 -1.20
C CYS A 447 -16.09 12.15 -0.49
N LEU A 448 -16.24 12.14 0.85
CA LEU A 448 -16.02 10.95 1.66
C LEU A 448 -17.34 10.32 2.10
N HIS A 449 -17.61 9.10 1.67
CA HIS A 449 -18.83 8.38 2.06
C HIS A 449 -18.53 7.33 3.12
N ARG A 450 -19.16 7.44 4.29
CA ARG A 450 -19.09 6.45 5.36
C ARG A 450 -20.28 5.52 5.27
N ARG A 451 -20.03 4.22 5.21
CA ARG A 451 -21.10 3.19 5.21
C ARG A 451 -20.85 2.18 6.33
N PRO A 452 -21.88 1.73 7.05
CA PRO A 452 -21.70 0.68 8.05
C PRO A 452 -21.23 -0.62 7.39
N GLY A 453 -20.55 -1.47 8.17
CA GLY A 453 -20.14 -2.81 7.75
C GLY A 453 -18.69 -2.90 7.26
N SER A 454 -18.40 -3.99 6.55
CA SER A 454 -17.06 -4.39 6.08
C SER A 454 -17.04 -4.63 4.57
N PHE A 455 -15.85 -4.88 4.02
CA PHE A 455 -15.63 -5.16 2.60
C PHE A 455 -15.73 -6.66 2.29
N ARG A 456 -14.96 -7.48 3.00
CA ARG A 456 -14.88 -8.93 2.79
C ARG A 456 -14.38 -9.63 4.06
N PRO A 457 -14.60 -10.95 4.21
CA PRO A 457 -13.88 -11.77 5.19
C PRO A 457 -12.36 -11.66 5.02
N LEU A 458 -11.63 -11.82 6.13
CA LEU A 458 -10.17 -11.85 6.12
C LEU A 458 -9.67 -13.27 5.80
N ASP A 459 -8.77 -13.39 4.84
CA ASP A 459 -8.22 -14.68 4.41
C ASP A 459 -7.45 -15.33 5.57
N GLY A 460 -7.66 -16.64 5.79
CA GLY A 460 -7.10 -17.37 6.94
C GLY A 460 -7.79 -17.12 8.29
N PHE A 461 -8.60 -16.07 8.40
CA PHE A 461 -9.32 -15.69 9.63
C PHE A 461 -10.80 -15.44 9.34
N PRO A 462 -11.62 -16.49 9.13
CA PRO A 462 -12.99 -16.35 8.62
C PRO A 462 -13.95 -15.61 9.54
N ARG A 463 -13.59 -15.46 10.82
CA ARG A 463 -14.35 -14.73 11.85
C ARG A 463 -13.93 -13.26 11.96
N CYS A 464 -12.99 -12.84 11.12
CA CYS A 464 -12.53 -11.47 10.97
C CYS A 464 -12.88 -10.94 9.58
N VAL A 465 -12.91 -9.62 9.44
CA VAL A 465 -13.28 -8.93 8.20
C VAL A 465 -12.36 -7.73 7.93
N VAL A 466 -12.19 -7.37 6.66
CA VAL A 466 -11.50 -6.15 6.24
C VAL A 466 -12.48 -4.96 6.27
N THR A 467 -12.07 -3.85 6.86
CA THR A 467 -12.88 -2.63 7.09
C THR A 467 -12.03 -1.37 6.88
N SER A 468 -12.62 -0.17 6.98
CA SER A 468 -11.85 1.08 6.97
C SER A 468 -11.59 1.64 8.37
N GLY A 469 -12.39 1.24 9.36
CA GLY A 469 -12.19 1.66 10.73
C GLY A 469 -12.92 0.79 11.73
N VAL A 470 -12.47 0.89 12.98
CA VAL A 470 -12.90 0.08 14.13
C VAL A 470 -13.13 0.96 15.36
N VAL A 471 -13.74 0.39 16.40
CA VAL A 471 -13.92 1.01 17.71
C VAL A 471 -12.58 1.27 18.41
N ASN A 472 -12.54 2.09 19.47
CA ASN A 472 -11.37 2.36 20.32
C ASN A 472 -10.86 1.16 21.15
N PHE A 473 -11.04 -0.06 20.65
CA PHE A 473 -10.43 -1.29 21.15
C PHE A 473 -9.77 -1.97 19.96
N PHE A 474 -8.49 -1.66 19.74
CA PHE A 474 -7.75 -2.18 18.59
C PHE A 474 -6.27 -2.37 18.90
N LEU A 475 -5.69 -3.42 18.32
CA LEU A 475 -4.26 -3.64 18.26
C LEU A 475 -3.74 -3.09 16.93
N ALA A 476 -2.58 -2.46 16.94
CA ALA A 476 -1.96 -1.94 15.72
C ALA A 476 -0.45 -2.06 15.77
N HIS A 477 0.19 -2.10 14.60
CA HIS A 477 1.62 -1.87 14.50
C HIS A 477 1.96 -0.47 15.00
N THR A 478 2.84 -0.39 16.01
CA THR A 478 3.22 0.87 16.66
C THR A 478 3.74 1.89 15.63
N GLU A 479 4.61 1.44 14.72
CA GLU A 479 5.17 2.32 13.68
C GLU A 479 4.12 2.89 12.72
N ARG A 480 3.01 2.19 12.48
CA ARG A 480 1.95 2.65 11.57
C ARG A 480 1.09 3.73 12.22
N LEU A 481 0.76 3.56 13.50
CA LEU A 481 0.08 4.60 14.27
C LEU A 481 0.93 5.87 14.36
N GLN A 482 2.25 5.73 14.57
CA GLN A 482 3.17 6.87 14.62
C GLN A 482 3.30 7.58 13.27
N ARG A 483 3.33 6.84 12.15
CA ARG A 483 3.41 7.42 10.79
C ARG A 483 2.16 8.22 10.41
N VAL A 484 0.96 7.71 10.73
CA VAL A 484 -0.30 8.42 10.44
C VAL A 484 -0.53 9.56 11.43
N GLY A 485 -0.32 9.29 12.72
CA GLY A 485 -0.52 10.25 13.79
C GLY A 485 -1.98 10.62 14.05
N PHE A 486 -2.25 11.18 15.22
CA PHE A 486 -3.57 11.68 15.60
C PHE A 486 -3.54 13.22 15.61
N ASP A 487 -4.37 13.91 14.81
CA ASP A 487 -4.31 15.38 14.73
C ASP A 487 -4.70 16.07 16.07
N PRO A 488 -3.75 16.67 16.82
CA PRO A 488 -4.03 17.20 18.15
C PRO A 488 -4.94 18.44 18.13
N ARG A 489 -5.20 19.02 16.95
CA ARG A 489 -6.19 20.11 16.79
C ARG A 489 -7.61 19.61 17.03
N LEU A 490 -7.87 18.31 16.81
CA LEU A 490 -9.14 17.66 17.14
C LEU A 490 -9.16 17.27 18.63
N GLN A 491 -9.23 18.28 19.50
CA GLN A 491 -9.10 18.08 20.94
C GLN A 491 -10.12 17.08 21.52
N ARG A 492 -11.40 17.19 21.15
CA ARG A 492 -12.50 16.38 21.74
C ARG A 492 -13.49 15.81 20.73
N VAL A 493 -13.34 16.16 19.45
CA VAL A 493 -14.24 15.73 18.36
C VAL A 493 -13.47 14.81 17.41
N ALA A 494 -13.14 13.61 17.85
CA ALA A 494 -12.19 12.77 17.14
C ALA A 494 -12.43 11.26 17.36
N HIS A 495 -12.65 10.50 16.29
CA HIS A 495 -12.66 9.03 16.27
C HIS A 495 -12.32 8.52 14.86
N SER A 496 -13.18 8.82 13.87
CA SER A 496 -12.99 8.39 12.48
C SER A 496 -11.80 9.05 11.78
N GLU A 497 -11.35 10.20 12.28
CA GLU A 497 -10.43 11.09 11.57
C GLU A 497 -9.05 10.49 11.40
N PHE A 498 -8.61 9.68 12.37
CA PHE A 498 -7.40 8.88 12.23
C PHE A 498 -7.47 7.93 11.02
N PHE A 499 -8.61 7.26 10.83
CA PHE A 499 -8.81 6.35 9.70
C PHE A 499 -8.99 7.08 8.36
N ILE A 500 -9.47 8.33 8.39
CA ILE A 500 -9.50 9.20 7.20
C ILE A 500 -8.08 9.60 6.81
N ASP A 501 -7.27 10.05 7.77
CA ASP A 501 -5.88 10.43 7.54
C ASP A 501 -5.01 9.23 7.12
N GLY A 502 -5.34 8.03 7.60
CA GLY A 502 -4.69 6.77 7.23
C GLY A 502 -5.23 6.11 5.96
N LEU A 503 -6.21 6.70 5.27
CA LEU A 503 -6.83 6.08 4.09
C LEU A 503 -5.79 5.90 2.97
N GLY A 504 -5.64 4.66 2.48
CA GLY A 504 -4.63 4.30 1.48
C GLY A 504 -3.22 4.03 2.05
N SER A 505 -3.01 4.25 3.35
CA SER A 505 -1.75 3.92 4.06
C SER A 505 -1.91 2.85 5.14
N LEU A 506 -3.14 2.62 5.62
CA LEU A 506 -3.49 1.59 6.60
C LEU A 506 -4.39 0.53 5.97
N LEU A 507 -4.08 -0.74 6.25
CA LEU A 507 -5.01 -1.84 6.07
C LEU A 507 -5.63 -2.23 7.41
N VAL A 508 -6.96 -2.17 7.52
CA VAL A 508 -7.69 -2.33 8.79
C VAL A 508 -8.58 -3.56 8.76
N GLY A 509 -8.57 -4.34 9.84
CA GLY A 509 -9.46 -5.46 10.07
C GLY A 509 -10.24 -5.35 11.38
N SER A 510 -11.25 -6.21 11.52
CA SER A 510 -12.11 -6.32 12.69
C SER A 510 -12.35 -7.79 12.99
N CYS A 511 -12.14 -8.19 14.24
CA CYS A 511 -12.36 -9.54 14.77
C CYS A 511 -13.35 -9.48 15.94
N PRO A 512 -14.66 -9.48 15.68
CA PRO A 512 -15.72 -9.26 16.68
C PRO A 512 -15.68 -10.18 17.91
N GLU A 513 -15.10 -11.37 17.80
CA GLU A 513 -15.06 -12.36 18.87
C GLU A 513 -14.04 -12.06 19.97
N VAL A 514 -13.09 -11.16 19.72
CA VAL A 514 -12.26 -10.60 20.79
C VAL A 514 -13.07 -9.49 21.43
N ILE A 515 -13.55 -9.74 22.65
CA ILE A 515 -14.52 -8.87 23.33
C ILE A 515 -13.86 -8.18 24.52
N ILE A 516 -13.96 -6.86 24.55
CA ILE A 516 -13.65 -6.06 25.74
C ILE A 516 -14.94 -5.71 26.48
N GLY A 517 -14.89 -5.74 27.82
CA GLY A 517 -15.97 -5.24 28.66
C GLY A 517 -15.96 -3.71 28.73
N HIS A 518 -17.01 -3.14 29.32
CA HIS A 518 -17.12 -1.70 29.56
C HIS A 518 -17.76 -1.49 30.93
N GLN A 519 -17.22 -0.56 31.72
CA GLN A 519 -17.76 -0.21 33.03
C GLN A 519 -19.15 0.42 32.90
N ALA A 520 -20.02 0.20 33.88
CA ALA A 520 -21.32 0.87 33.92
C ALA A 520 -21.17 2.40 33.93
N ARG A 521 -22.10 3.08 33.26
CA ARG A 521 -22.19 4.55 33.23
C ARG A 521 -22.93 5.13 34.44
N SER A 522 -23.26 4.31 35.43
CA SER A 522 -23.84 4.78 36.69
C SER A 522 -22.86 5.75 37.37
N PRO A 523 -23.36 6.85 37.96
CA PRO A 523 -22.51 7.78 38.70
C PRO A 523 -21.72 7.06 39.80
N ALA A 524 -20.51 7.56 40.06
CA ALA A 524 -19.75 7.10 41.22
C ALA A 524 -20.55 7.33 42.52
N ALA A 525 -20.49 6.36 43.44
CA ALA A 525 -21.13 6.48 44.75
C ALA A 525 -20.45 7.53 45.63
N ASP A 526 -19.14 7.72 45.42
CA ASP A 526 -18.36 8.75 46.09
C ASP A 526 -18.69 10.15 45.51
N PRO A 527 -19.04 11.14 46.36
CA PRO A 527 -19.44 12.47 45.89
C PRO A 527 -18.35 13.26 45.13
N GLU A 528 -17.07 13.08 45.49
CA GLU A 528 -15.97 13.78 44.82
C GLU A 528 -15.73 13.19 43.42
N LEU A 529 -15.72 11.86 43.32
CA LEU A 529 -15.65 11.16 42.04
C LEU A 529 -16.86 11.46 41.15
N ALA A 530 -18.06 11.54 41.71
CA ALA A 530 -19.27 11.92 40.97
C ALA A 530 -19.17 13.35 40.42
N THR A 531 -18.60 14.26 41.19
CA THR A 531 -18.33 15.65 40.76
C THR A 531 -17.32 15.68 39.61
N LEU A 532 -16.24 14.90 39.70
CA LEU A 532 -15.26 14.76 38.62
C LEU A 532 -15.89 14.20 37.33
N GLU A 533 -16.73 13.16 37.44
CA GLU A 533 -17.46 12.58 36.30
C GLU A 533 -18.42 13.59 35.65
N LYS A 534 -19.08 14.43 36.46
CA LYS A 534 -19.93 15.51 35.97
C LYS A 534 -19.11 16.54 35.20
N THR A 535 -17.94 16.94 35.71
CA THR A 535 -17.02 17.82 34.98
C THR A 535 -16.55 17.18 33.69
N TYR A 536 -16.08 15.93 33.72
CA TYR A 536 -15.69 15.16 32.53
C TYR A 536 -16.81 15.12 31.47
N SER A 537 -18.06 14.89 31.88
CA SER A 537 -19.20 14.80 30.97
C SER A 537 -19.44 16.12 30.22
N ALA A 538 -19.22 17.26 30.86
CA ALA A 538 -19.29 18.56 30.20
C ALA A 538 -18.23 18.73 29.10
N PHE A 539 -17.05 18.11 29.27
CA PHE A 539 -15.98 18.10 28.26
C PHE A 539 -16.24 17.12 27.11
N ARG A 540 -17.02 16.06 27.34
CA ARG A 540 -17.36 15.06 26.31
C ARG A 540 -18.38 15.57 25.30
N THR A 541 -19.24 16.50 25.70
CA THR A 541 -20.27 17.05 24.82
C THR A 541 -19.68 18.04 23.82
N ASN A 542 -19.80 17.74 22.53
CA ASN A 542 -19.30 18.58 21.46
C ASN A 542 -20.14 19.86 21.32
N THR A 543 -19.49 21.01 21.33
CA THR A 543 -20.12 22.30 21.03
C THR A 543 -20.27 22.48 19.51
N ARG A 544 -21.24 23.30 19.08
CA ARG A 544 -21.41 23.65 17.66
C ARG A 544 -20.14 24.25 17.04
N ASN A 545 -19.40 25.06 17.80
CA ASN A 545 -18.15 25.66 17.35
C ASN A 545 -17.06 24.60 17.11
N GLN A 546 -16.95 23.60 17.98
CA GLN A 546 -16.00 22.50 17.78
C GLN A 546 -16.37 21.62 16.57
N VAL A 547 -17.65 21.35 16.35
CA VAL A 547 -18.11 20.65 15.14
C VAL A 547 -17.80 21.46 13.89
N ARG A 548 -18.13 22.77 13.88
CA ARG A 548 -17.81 23.65 12.75
C ARG A 548 -16.30 23.72 12.49
N PHE A 549 -15.48 23.80 13.53
CA PHE A 549 -14.03 23.76 13.42
C PHE A 549 -13.55 22.46 12.79
N LYS A 550 -14.04 21.30 13.26
CA LYS A 550 -13.72 19.99 12.69
C LYS A 550 -14.07 19.92 11.19
N LEU A 551 -15.26 20.37 10.80
CA LEU A 551 -15.67 20.37 9.40
C LEU A 551 -14.80 21.30 8.53
N ALA A 552 -14.51 22.51 9.01
CA ALA A 552 -13.60 23.44 8.33
C ALA A 552 -12.18 22.86 8.22
N LEU A 553 -11.73 22.14 9.25
CA LEU A 553 -10.44 21.46 9.24
C LEU A 553 -10.40 20.36 8.18
N HIS A 554 -11.44 19.53 8.04
CA HIS A 554 -11.50 18.52 6.98
C HIS A 554 -11.52 19.12 5.58
N TYR A 555 -12.28 20.21 5.39
CA TYR A 555 -12.30 20.94 4.12
C TYR A 555 -10.88 21.35 3.69
N PHE A 556 -10.13 21.94 4.61
CA PHE A 556 -8.78 22.42 4.31
C PHE A 556 -7.73 21.30 4.29
N LYS A 557 -7.61 20.54 5.39
CA LYS A 557 -6.55 19.56 5.62
C LYS A 557 -6.64 18.36 4.66
N ASN A 558 -7.85 17.83 4.48
CA ASN A 558 -8.06 16.62 3.70
C ASN A 558 -8.55 16.93 2.28
N HIS A 559 -8.62 18.21 1.90
CA HIS A 559 -9.16 18.67 0.61
C HIS A 559 -10.56 18.09 0.33
N LEU A 560 -11.42 18.01 1.35
CA LEU A 560 -12.76 17.42 1.22
C LEU A 560 -13.82 18.49 0.94
N GLN A 561 -14.64 18.26 -0.09
CA GLN A 561 -15.82 19.06 -0.39
C GLN A 561 -17.07 18.55 0.36
N CYS A 562 -17.18 17.24 0.60
CA CYS A 562 -18.36 16.68 1.27
C CYS A 562 -18.07 15.41 2.09
N SER A 563 -18.98 15.09 3.01
CA SER A 563 -18.96 13.85 3.79
C SER A 563 -20.39 13.37 4.04
N THR A 564 -20.67 12.08 3.83
CA THR A 564 -22.03 11.50 3.96
C THR A 564 -22.06 10.15 4.67
#